data_AF-A0A6A6GY12-F1
#
_entry.id   AF-A0A6A6GY12-F1
#
_cell.length_a   1.000
_cell.length_b   1.000
_cell.length_c   1.000
_cell.angle_alpha   90.00
_cell.angle_beta   90.00
_cell.angle_gamma   90.00
#
_symmetry.space_group_name_H-M   'P 1'
#
loop_
_entity.id
_entity.type
_entity.pdbx_description
1 polymer ?
#
loop_
_entity_poly.entity_id
_entity_poly.type
_entity_poly.pdbx_seq_one_letter_code
_entity_poly.pdbx_strand_id
1 'polypeptide(L)'
;MPESLQIALQNRTDSAHVFAYITGIAIQNNGARVLLKANGQDLYYPSNPPGIGTPLAEDCAIPLGPPGNTVSVNIPQIAGGRLWFSQDSKLTFLLNPGPALVEPSVLNPTDPNANVNFGFCEFTLNNDQLFANISYVDFASAIPIALTLESKSGSTQHVAGTPSNGLDLICDGLRAQAQRDGQPWDKLIVTKDGKPLRALNPTHGNAVGASFDGYFEPYIDAVWEKYEATSVQINTQAAPGVLPGTVHPWNQQLIIGGQPFSKPTTADVLGCNSGPFTTGPDATRNAIIPRLAAAFCRSALLETEQHPSPPETFWKGERTNHYARIVHEVNRDGKGYAFAYDDVQPDEGEDQSGKVNDGNPRLWTVTVGGR
;
A
#
# COMPACT_ATOMS: atom_id res chain seq x y z
N MET A 1 12.60 -13.05 -18.47
CA MET A 1 11.21 -13.14 -17.98
C MET A 1 10.27 -13.55 -19.11
N PRO A 2 9.13 -14.22 -18.85
CA PRO A 2 8.16 -14.50 -19.90
C PRO A 2 7.41 -13.22 -20.32
N GLU A 3 6.88 -13.19 -21.55
CA GLU A 3 6.05 -12.08 -22.06
C GLU A 3 4.68 -12.01 -21.36
N SER A 4 4.24 -13.13 -20.79
CA SER A 4 3.04 -13.23 -19.96
C SER A 4 3.24 -14.24 -18.85
N LEU A 5 2.42 -14.15 -17.80
CA LEU A 5 2.41 -15.07 -16.68
C LEU A 5 0.99 -15.57 -16.44
N GLN A 6 0.82 -16.89 -16.41
CA GLN A 6 -0.40 -17.47 -15.88
C GLN A 6 -0.40 -17.32 -14.35
N ILE A 7 -1.51 -16.79 -13.83
CA ILE A 7 -1.72 -16.61 -12.39
C ILE A 7 -2.99 -17.34 -11.97
N ALA A 8 -3.04 -17.75 -10.70
CA ALA A 8 -4.19 -18.44 -10.12
C ALA A 8 -4.91 -17.52 -9.13
N LEU A 9 -6.21 -17.31 -9.36
CA LEU A 9 -7.08 -16.56 -8.47
C LEU A 9 -7.93 -17.54 -7.66
N GLN A 10 -7.77 -17.58 -6.35
CA GLN A 10 -8.50 -18.51 -5.48
C GLN A 10 -9.58 -17.80 -4.68
N ASN A 11 -10.81 -18.31 -4.74
CA ASN A 11 -11.87 -17.90 -3.84
C ASN A 11 -11.84 -18.75 -2.57
N ARG A 12 -11.41 -18.17 -1.45
CA ARG A 12 -11.49 -18.72 -0.09
C ARG A 12 -12.42 -17.88 0.81
N THR A 13 -13.27 -17.05 0.21
CA THR A 13 -14.34 -16.34 0.92
C THR A 13 -15.49 -17.30 1.26
N ASP A 14 -16.58 -16.74 1.77
CA ASP A 14 -17.83 -17.46 2.01
C ASP A 14 -18.90 -17.19 0.96
N SER A 15 -18.59 -16.37 -0.04
CA SER A 15 -19.50 -15.99 -1.10
C SER A 15 -19.15 -16.71 -2.41
N ALA A 16 -20.18 -17.06 -3.17
CA ALA A 16 -20.03 -17.50 -4.56
C ALA A 16 -20.00 -16.32 -5.56
N HIS A 17 -20.18 -15.10 -5.07
CA HIS A 17 -20.24 -13.87 -5.85
C HIS A 17 -19.01 -13.01 -5.59
N VAL A 18 -17.84 -13.52 -5.99
CA VAL A 18 -16.57 -12.77 -5.94
C VAL A 18 -16.12 -12.48 -7.37
N PHE A 19 -15.77 -11.22 -7.63
CA PHE A 19 -15.29 -10.77 -8.94
C PHE A 19 -13.89 -10.20 -8.82
N ALA A 20 -13.01 -10.61 -9.73
CA ALA A 20 -11.68 -10.06 -9.89
C ALA A 20 -11.61 -9.11 -11.10
N TYR A 21 -10.72 -8.12 -11.02
CA TYR A 21 -10.41 -7.20 -12.12
C TYR A 21 -8.90 -6.98 -12.16
N ILE A 22 -8.30 -6.94 -13.34
CA ILE A 22 -6.87 -6.67 -13.50
C ILE A 22 -6.73 -5.44 -14.37
N THR A 23 -6.06 -4.40 -13.86
CA THR A 23 -5.83 -3.13 -14.55
C THR A 23 -4.36 -2.77 -14.50
N GLY A 24 -3.89 -1.94 -15.43
CA GLY A 24 -2.51 -1.42 -15.38
C GLY A 24 -2.08 -0.78 -16.69
N ILE A 25 -0.76 -0.69 -16.90
CA ILE A 25 -0.14 -0.17 -18.11
C ILE A 25 0.59 -1.31 -18.84
N ALA A 26 0.16 -1.64 -20.06
CA ALA A 26 0.78 -2.69 -20.87
C ALA A 26 2.14 -2.23 -21.41
N ILE A 27 3.23 -2.80 -20.87
CA ILE A 27 4.60 -2.40 -21.21
C ILE A 27 4.89 -2.65 -22.69
N GLN A 28 4.45 -3.80 -23.20
CA GLN A 28 4.69 -4.23 -24.58
C GLN A 28 3.72 -3.60 -25.61
N ASN A 29 2.78 -2.75 -25.18
CA ASN A 29 1.84 -2.07 -26.06
C ASN A 29 1.94 -0.54 -25.92
N ASN A 30 3.16 -0.02 -26.07
CA ASN A 30 3.48 1.41 -26.01
C ASN A 30 2.97 2.12 -24.74
N GLY A 31 2.91 1.40 -23.60
CA GLY A 31 2.39 1.96 -22.36
C GLY A 31 0.88 2.26 -22.38
N ALA A 32 0.10 1.54 -23.19
CA ALA A 32 -1.35 1.70 -23.21
C ALA A 32 -1.99 1.24 -21.89
N ARG A 33 -3.02 1.97 -21.45
CA ARG A 33 -3.91 1.53 -20.37
C ARG A 33 -4.58 0.22 -20.77
N VAL A 34 -4.55 -0.78 -19.89
CA VAL A 34 -5.08 -2.12 -20.16
C VAL A 34 -5.92 -2.61 -18.99
N LEU A 35 -6.96 -3.39 -19.32
CA LEU A 35 -7.73 -4.22 -18.40
C LEU A 35 -7.80 -5.65 -18.96
N LEU A 36 -8.01 -6.63 -18.09
CA LEU A 36 -8.33 -8.00 -18.51
C LEU A 36 -9.85 -8.16 -18.66
N LYS A 37 -10.30 -8.73 -19.78
CA LYS A 37 -11.73 -9.02 -20.00
C LYS A 37 -12.22 -10.12 -19.06
N ALA A 38 -13.53 -10.23 -18.88
CA ALA A 38 -14.18 -11.17 -17.97
C ALA A 38 -13.82 -12.65 -18.20
N ASN A 39 -13.32 -13.02 -19.38
CA ASN A 39 -12.85 -14.38 -19.67
C ASN A 39 -11.45 -14.69 -19.08
N GLY A 40 -10.76 -13.69 -18.52
CA GLY A 40 -9.45 -13.86 -17.89
C GLY A 40 -8.29 -14.13 -18.86
N GLN A 41 -8.50 -13.93 -20.16
CA GLN A 41 -7.50 -14.22 -21.20
C GLN A 41 -7.29 -13.04 -22.14
N ASP A 42 -8.38 -12.39 -22.55
CA ASP A 42 -8.32 -11.31 -23.53
C ASP A 42 -8.03 -9.96 -22.87
N LEU A 43 -7.27 -9.12 -23.58
CA LEU A 43 -6.96 -7.76 -23.15
C LEU A 43 -8.02 -6.79 -23.68
N TYR A 44 -8.39 -5.82 -22.85
CA TYR A 44 -9.18 -4.65 -23.22
C TYR A 44 -8.31 -3.40 -23.13
N TYR A 45 -8.18 -2.70 -24.26
CA TYR A 45 -7.54 -1.40 -24.36
C TYR A 45 -8.64 -0.36 -24.58
N PRO A 46 -9.00 0.44 -23.56
CA PRO A 46 -10.03 1.46 -23.71
C PRO A 46 -9.69 2.44 -24.83
N SER A 47 -10.68 2.75 -25.68
CA SER A 47 -10.61 3.85 -26.62
C SER A 47 -11.07 5.15 -25.96
N ASN A 48 -10.80 6.29 -26.61
CA ASN A 48 -11.22 7.59 -26.10
C ASN A 48 -12.77 7.64 -25.96
N PRO A 49 -13.32 7.86 -24.75
CA PRO A 49 -14.76 7.85 -24.54
C PRO A 49 -15.45 9.13 -25.05
N PRO A 50 -16.78 9.10 -25.25
CA PRO A 50 -17.57 10.28 -25.66
C PRO A 50 -17.64 11.38 -24.59
N GLY A 51 -17.33 11.08 -23.33
CA GLY A 51 -17.36 12.05 -22.23
C GLY A 51 -16.73 11.53 -20.94
N ILE A 52 -16.67 12.41 -19.95
CA ILE A 52 -16.22 12.10 -18.58
C ILE A 52 -17.18 11.10 -17.92
N GLY A 53 -16.65 10.16 -17.16
CA GLY A 53 -17.47 9.18 -16.42
C GLY A 53 -18.18 8.16 -17.32
N THR A 54 -17.64 7.87 -18.52
CA THR A 54 -18.23 6.86 -19.41
C THR A 54 -17.93 5.46 -18.88
N PRO A 55 -18.89 4.52 -18.81
CA PRO A 55 -18.63 3.13 -18.46
C PRO A 55 -17.65 2.43 -19.42
N LEU A 56 -17.02 1.35 -18.96
CA LEU A 56 -16.25 0.46 -19.84
C LEU A 56 -17.16 -0.12 -20.96
N ALA A 57 -16.61 -0.23 -22.17
CA ALA A 57 -17.31 -0.86 -23.29
C ALA A 57 -17.29 -2.40 -23.26
N GLU A 58 -16.43 -2.97 -22.43
CA GLU A 58 -16.20 -4.41 -22.29
C GLU A 58 -16.40 -4.83 -20.82
N ASP A 59 -16.99 -6.01 -20.60
CA ASP A 59 -17.06 -6.57 -19.23
C ASP A 59 -15.67 -7.07 -18.83
N CYS A 60 -15.18 -6.54 -17.71
CA CYS A 60 -13.88 -6.87 -17.13
C CYS A 60 -14.00 -7.58 -15.77
N ALA A 61 -15.22 -7.96 -15.36
CA ALA A 61 -15.46 -8.67 -14.10
C ALA A 61 -15.24 -10.17 -14.29
N ILE A 62 -14.10 -10.69 -13.81
CA ILE A 62 -13.75 -12.11 -13.87
C ILE A 62 -14.41 -12.82 -12.67
N PRO A 63 -15.44 -13.67 -12.86
CA PRO A 63 -16.11 -14.33 -11.76
C PRO A 63 -15.22 -15.44 -11.17
N LEU A 64 -14.99 -15.42 -9.85
CA LEU A 64 -14.22 -16.47 -9.18
C LEU A 64 -15.05 -17.71 -8.80
N GLY A 65 -16.38 -17.64 -8.89
CA GLY A 65 -17.27 -18.77 -8.60
C GLY A 65 -17.36 -19.11 -7.11
N PRO A 66 -17.80 -20.34 -6.75
CA PRO A 66 -18.06 -20.73 -5.36
C PRO A 66 -16.78 -20.80 -4.49
N PRO A 67 -16.93 -20.76 -3.15
CA PRO A 67 -15.82 -21.01 -2.24
C PRO A 67 -15.05 -22.30 -2.57
N GLY A 68 -13.72 -22.19 -2.54
CA GLY A 68 -12.78 -23.26 -2.89
C GLY A 68 -12.37 -23.31 -4.36
N ASN A 69 -13.01 -22.52 -5.22
CA ASN A 69 -12.70 -22.50 -6.65
C ASN A 69 -11.38 -21.75 -6.96
N THR A 70 -10.74 -22.16 -8.06
CA THR A 70 -9.55 -21.51 -8.61
C THR A 70 -9.81 -21.15 -10.07
N VAL A 71 -9.55 -19.89 -10.43
CA VAL A 71 -9.62 -19.39 -11.81
C VAL A 71 -8.22 -19.05 -12.29
N SER A 72 -7.80 -19.66 -13.40
CA SER A 72 -6.53 -19.33 -14.04
C SER A 72 -6.73 -18.20 -15.05
N VAL A 73 -5.90 -17.16 -14.94
CA VAL A 73 -5.90 -16.02 -15.86
C VAL A 73 -4.49 -15.75 -16.37
N ASN A 74 -4.36 -15.08 -17.51
CA ASN A 74 -3.05 -14.73 -18.07
C ASN A 74 -2.84 -13.21 -18.02
N ILE A 75 -1.74 -12.78 -17.42
CA ILE A 75 -1.35 -11.36 -17.41
C ILE A 75 -0.18 -11.11 -18.36
N PRO A 76 -0.20 -10.06 -19.19
CA PRO A 76 0.96 -9.63 -19.93
C PRO A 76 1.93 -8.88 -19.01
N GLN A 77 3.07 -8.44 -19.54
CA GLN A 77 3.91 -7.46 -18.85
C GLN A 77 3.14 -6.17 -18.59
N ILE A 78 2.92 -5.87 -17.32
CA ILE A 78 2.14 -4.75 -16.82
C ILE A 78 2.98 -3.98 -15.80
N ALA A 79 3.04 -2.65 -15.96
CA ALA A 79 3.53 -1.73 -14.95
C ALA A 79 2.37 -1.10 -14.19
N GLY A 80 2.56 -0.84 -12.89
CA GLY A 80 1.52 -0.24 -12.03
C GLY A 80 0.21 -1.03 -12.06
N GLY A 81 0.33 -2.36 -12.02
CA GLY A 81 -0.80 -3.27 -12.07
C GLY A 81 -1.56 -3.30 -10.75
N ARG A 82 -2.89 -3.32 -10.84
CA ARG A 82 -3.78 -3.58 -9.71
C ARG A 82 -4.64 -4.80 -10.01
N LEU A 83 -4.67 -5.73 -9.06
CA LEU A 83 -5.59 -6.86 -9.06
C LEU A 83 -6.63 -6.61 -7.95
N TRP A 84 -7.82 -6.23 -8.39
CA TRP A 84 -8.94 -5.86 -7.56
C TRP A 84 -9.84 -7.06 -7.30
N PHE A 85 -10.45 -7.09 -6.13
CA PHE A 85 -11.49 -8.04 -5.79
C PHE A 85 -12.69 -7.32 -5.20
N SER A 86 -13.87 -7.82 -5.50
CA SER A 86 -15.12 -7.37 -4.89
C SER A 86 -16.00 -8.55 -4.53
N GLN A 87 -16.74 -8.42 -3.42
CA GLN A 87 -17.62 -9.45 -2.89
C GLN A 87 -19.08 -8.97 -2.93
N ASP A 88 -19.97 -9.86 -3.38
CA ASP A 88 -21.43 -9.71 -3.49
C ASP A 88 -21.92 -8.62 -4.45
N SER A 89 -21.03 -7.84 -5.04
CA SER A 89 -21.33 -6.80 -6.04
C SER A 89 -20.12 -6.57 -6.94
N LYS A 90 -20.36 -6.26 -8.22
CA LYS A 90 -19.30 -5.87 -9.18
C LYS A 90 -18.76 -4.46 -8.87
N LEU A 91 -17.48 -4.24 -9.16
CA LEU A 91 -16.91 -2.90 -9.27
C LEU A 91 -17.35 -2.21 -10.56
N THR A 92 -17.50 -0.89 -10.46
CA THR A 92 -17.74 0.03 -11.57
C THR A 92 -16.45 0.80 -11.85
N PHE A 93 -15.88 0.59 -13.03
CA PHE A 93 -14.80 1.41 -13.57
C PHE A 93 -15.38 2.38 -14.60
N LEU A 94 -14.86 3.60 -14.63
CA LEU A 94 -15.28 4.63 -15.58
C LEU A 94 -14.07 5.10 -16.42
N LEU A 95 -14.36 5.85 -17.48
CA LEU A 95 -13.39 6.41 -18.41
C LEU A 95 -13.62 7.90 -18.58
N ASN A 96 -12.53 8.65 -18.59
CA ASN A 96 -12.48 10.05 -19.00
C ASN A 96 -11.76 10.18 -20.36
N PRO A 97 -12.01 11.27 -21.12
CA PRO A 97 -11.25 11.55 -22.35
C PRO A 97 -9.74 11.56 -22.08
N GLY A 98 -8.97 10.95 -22.97
CA GLY A 98 -7.55 10.68 -22.75
C GLY A 98 -7.04 9.48 -23.57
N PRO A 99 -7.71 8.32 -23.56
CA PRO A 99 -8.59 7.75 -22.52
C PRO A 99 -7.88 7.55 -21.18
N ALA A 100 -8.54 7.90 -20.08
CA ALA A 100 -8.03 7.71 -18.73
C ALA A 100 -8.99 6.83 -17.91
N LEU A 101 -8.46 5.76 -17.33
CA LEU A 101 -9.21 4.92 -16.39
C LEU A 101 -9.45 5.68 -15.09
N VAL A 102 -10.71 5.78 -14.71
CA VAL A 102 -11.15 6.24 -13.39
C VAL A 102 -11.36 4.99 -12.55
N GLU A 103 -10.45 4.78 -11.60
CA GLU A 103 -10.48 3.65 -10.68
C GLU A 103 -11.48 3.89 -9.53
N PRO A 104 -11.98 2.83 -8.88
CA PRO A 104 -12.89 2.93 -7.75
C PRO A 104 -12.37 3.86 -6.64
N SER A 105 -13.18 4.84 -6.21
CA SER A 105 -12.84 5.70 -5.09
C SER A 105 -13.59 5.31 -3.83
N VAL A 106 -12.86 5.19 -2.71
CA VAL A 106 -13.45 5.08 -1.36
C VAL A 106 -13.65 6.43 -0.68
N LEU A 107 -13.16 7.52 -1.31
CA LEU A 107 -13.09 8.87 -0.71
C LEU A 107 -14.23 9.77 -1.15
N ASN A 108 -14.88 9.44 -2.27
CA ASN A 108 -16.04 10.15 -2.76
C ASN A 108 -17.32 9.40 -2.34
N PRO A 109 -18.15 9.95 -1.45
CA PRO A 109 -19.39 9.29 -1.01
C PRO A 109 -20.39 9.01 -2.15
N THR A 110 -20.28 9.71 -3.27
CA THR A 110 -21.13 9.50 -4.46
C THR A 110 -20.50 8.58 -5.50
N ASP A 111 -19.31 8.02 -5.23
CA ASP A 111 -18.70 7.03 -6.12
C ASP A 111 -19.61 5.79 -6.22
N PRO A 112 -19.81 5.21 -7.41
CA PRO A 112 -20.63 4.00 -7.56
C PRO A 112 -20.12 2.82 -6.72
N ASN A 113 -18.85 2.84 -6.31
CA ASN A 113 -18.21 1.81 -5.49
C ASN A 113 -18.20 2.14 -3.99
N ALA A 114 -18.74 3.29 -3.56
CA ALA A 114 -18.68 3.73 -2.17
C ALA A 114 -19.24 2.68 -1.19
N ASN A 115 -20.25 1.91 -1.62
CA ASN A 115 -20.92 0.86 -0.82
C ASN A 115 -20.54 -0.57 -1.21
N VAL A 116 -19.55 -0.76 -2.08
CA VAL A 116 -19.06 -2.08 -2.50
C VAL A 116 -17.98 -2.54 -1.50
N ASN A 117 -18.05 -3.80 -1.08
CA ASN A 117 -16.96 -4.45 -0.36
C ASN A 117 -15.90 -4.84 -1.38
N PHE A 118 -14.77 -4.15 -1.39
CA PHE A 118 -13.67 -4.40 -2.31
C PHE A 118 -12.32 -4.18 -1.67
N GLY A 119 -11.28 -4.76 -2.25
CA GLY A 119 -9.87 -4.55 -1.91
C GLY A 119 -9.00 -4.84 -3.13
N PHE A 120 -7.70 -4.60 -3.03
CA PHE A 120 -6.78 -4.89 -4.12
C PHE A 120 -5.38 -5.22 -3.61
N CYS A 121 -4.61 -5.92 -4.45
CA CYS A 121 -3.17 -6.01 -4.34
C CYS A 121 -2.53 -5.41 -5.60
N GLU A 122 -1.26 -5.05 -5.48
CA GLU A 122 -0.52 -4.36 -6.53
C GLU A 122 0.56 -5.27 -7.09
N PHE A 123 0.92 -5.07 -8.36
CA PHE A 123 1.99 -5.81 -8.99
C PHE A 123 2.63 -5.05 -10.15
N THR A 124 3.84 -5.48 -10.50
CA THR A 124 4.48 -5.19 -11.78
C THR A 124 5.10 -6.47 -12.29
N LEU A 125 4.79 -6.82 -13.54
CA LEU A 125 5.47 -7.86 -14.30
C LEU A 125 6.25 -7.20 -15.43
N ASN A 126 7.57 -7.26 -15.37
CA ASN A 126 8.44 -6.66 -16.38
C ASN A 126 9.52 -7.66 -16.85
N ASN A 127 10.54 -7.16 -17.55
CA ASN A 127 11.61 -8.00 -18.08
C ASN A 127 12.55 -8.57 -17.00
N ASP A 128 12.52 -8.00 -15.80
CA ASP A 128 13.44 -8.33 -14.72
C ASP A 128 12.78 -9.24 -13.67
N GLN A 129 11.52 -8.99 -13.31
CA GLN A 129 10.82 -9.72 -12.27
C GLN A 129 9.29 -9.60 -12.32
N LEU A 130 8.62 -10.49 -11.58
CA LEU A 130 7.34 -10.16 -10.97
C LEU A 130 7.65 -9.56 -9.59
N PHE A 131 7.03 -8.44 -9.28
CA PHE A 131 6.96 -7.87 -7.94
C PHE A 131 5.48 -7.69 -7.62
N ALA A 132 5.00 -8.17 -6.48
CA ALA A 132 3.62 -8.00 -6.04
C ALA A 132 3.54 -7.78 -4.53
N ASN A 133 2.55 -7.02 -4.08
CA ASN A 133 2.36 -6.72 -2.66
C ASN A 133 0.87 -6.58 -2.32
N ILE A 134 0.51 -6.99 -1.10
CA ILE A 134 -0.76 -6.55 -0.50
C ILE A 134 -0.69 -5.05 -0.24
N SER A 135 -1.83 -4.36 -0.17
CA SER A 135 -1.84 -2.91 0.05
C SER A 135 -2.96 -2.48 0.99
N TYR A 136 -2.58 -1.64 1.95
CA TYR A 136 -3.44 -0.96 2.91
C TYR A 136 -3.15 0.56 2.94
N VAL A 137 -2.41 1.07 1.95
CA VAL A 137 -1.99 2.48 1.86
C VAL A 137 -3.20 3.40 1.75
N ASP A 138 -4.27 2.96 1.08
CA ASP A 138 -5.51 3.73 0.98
C ASP A 138 -6.53 3.32 2.05
N PHE A 139 -6.75 2.03 2.24
CA PHE A 139 -7.70 1.52 3.23
C PHE A 139 -7.51 0.03 3.49
N ALA A 140 -7.95 -0.43 4.65
CA ALA A 140 -8.17 -1.84 4.94
C ALA A 140 -9.64 -2.21 4.69
N SER A 141 -9.89 -3.35 4.06
CA SER A 141 -11.22 -3.83 3.69
C SER A 141 -11.56 -5.15 4.36
N ALA A 142 -12.83 -5.58 4.24
CA ALA A 142 -13.27 -6.91 4.63
C ALA A 142 -12.88 -7.99 3.60
N ILE A 143 -12.01 -7.69 2.64
CA ILE A 143 -11.46 -8.65 1.69
C ILE A 143 -9.99 -8.94 2.05
N PRO A 144 -9.71 -10.01 2.81
CA PRO A 144 -8.35 -10.47 2.99
C PRO A 144 -7.76 -10.98 1.68
N ILE A 145 -6.50 -10.61 1.43
CA ILE A 145 -5.74 -11.03 0.26
C ILE A 145 -4.44 -11.65 0.74
N ALA A 146 -4.13 -12.85 0.24
CA ALA A 146 -2.86 -13.53 0.47
C ALA A 146 -2.16 -13.78 -0.87
N LEU A 147 -0.83 -13.74 -0.87
CA LEU A 147 0.01 -13.91 -2.05
C LEU A 147 0.89 -15.14 -1.86
N THR A 148 0.96 -15.99 -2.88
CA THR A 148 1.96 -17.07 -2.95
C THR A 148 2.66 -17.00 -4.29
N LEU A 149 3.98 -16.94 -4.28
CA LEU A 149 4.80 -16.88 -5.48
C LEU A 149 5.74 -18.08 -5.53
N GLU A 150 5.56 -18.90 -6.55
CA GLU A 150 6.39 -20.07 -6.83
C GLU A 150 7.41 -19.71 -7.90
N SER A 151 8.70 -19.90 -7.61
CA SER A 151 9.78 -19.71 -8.58
C SER A 151 9.99 -20.96 -9.42
N LYS A 152 10.50 -20.82 -10.65
CA LYS A 152 10.96 -21.97 -11.44
C LYS A 152 12.17 -22.66 -10.81
N SER A 153 12.90 -21.98 -9.91
CA SER A 153 13.98 -22.58 -9.11
C SER A 153 13.48 -23.53 -8.01
N GLY A 154 12.17 -23.52 -7.72
CA GLY A 154 11.54 -24.36 -6.69
C GLY A 154 11.31 -23.65 -5.35
N SER A 155 11.81 -22.43 -5.17
CA SER A 155 11.49 -21.61 -3.98
C SER A 155 10.04 -21.13 -4.00
N THR A 156 9.48 -20.91 -2.81
CA THR A 156 8.13 -20.34 -2.64
C THR A 156 8.18 -19.21 -1.63
N GLN A 157 7.57 -18.08 -1.97
CA GLN A 157 7.32 -16.97 -1.05
C GLN A 157 5.83 -16.92 -0.73
N HIS A 158 5.51 -16.53 0.51
CA HIS A 158 4.13 -16.42 0.96
C HIS A 158 3.94 -15.17 1.82
N VAL A 159 2.81 -14.50 1.60
CA VAL A 159 2.28 -13.39 2.40
C VAL A 159 0.85 -13.77 2.76
N ALA A 160 0.57 -13.80 4.06
CA ALA A 160 -0.66 -14.40 4.60
C ALA A 160 -1.86 -13.44 4.59
N GLY A 161 -1.60 -12.14 4.68
CA GLY A 161 -2.65 -11.12 4.81
C GLY A 161 -3.40 -11.20 6.14
N THR A 162 -4.54 -10.54 6.21
CA THR A 162 -5.41 -10.52 7.39
C THR A 162 -6.25 -11.80 7.53
N PRO A 163 -6.72 -12.14 8.75
CA PRO A 163 -7.72 -13.20 8.91
C PRO A 163 -9.09 -12.76 8.35
N SER A 164 -10.04 -13.70 8.25
CA SER A 164 -11.41 -13.42 7.78
C SER A 164 -12.15 -12.33 8.57
N ASN A 165 -11.86 -12.18 9.86
CA ASN A 165 -12.36 -11.11 10.73
C ASN A 165 -11.39 -9.92 10.85
N GLY A 166 -10.43 -9.78 9.93
CA GLY A 166 -9.35 -8.80 10.02
C GLY A 166 -9.84 -7.35 10.07
N LEU A 167 -10.85 -6.99 9.27
CA LEU A 167 -11.41 -5.64 9.33
C LEU A 167 -12.00 -5.32 10.71
N ASP A 168 -12.71 -6.29 11.32
CA ASP A 168 -13.30 -6.10 12.65
C ASP A 168 -12.21 -5.86 13.70
N LEU A 169 -11.13 -6.66 13.66
CA LEU A 169 -9.97 -6.49 14.56
C LEU A 169 -9.28 -5.13 14.36
N ILE A 170 -9.11 -4.68 13.12
CA ILE A 170 -8.55 -3.36 12.82
C ILE A 170 -9.46 -2.26 13.37
N CYS A 171 -10.77 -2.36 13.15
CA CYS A 171 -11.74 -1.38 13.63
C CYS A 171 -11.77 -1.33 15.17
N ASP A 172 -11.69 -2.46 15.84
CA ASP A 172 -11.62 -2.53 17.30
C ASP A 172 -10.32 -1.93 17.83
N GLY A 173 -9.19 -2.18 17.16
CA GLY A 173 -7.92 -1.54 17.45
C GLY A 173 -7.98 -0.01 17.33
N LEU A 174 -8.59 0.50 16.25
CA LEU A 174 -8.74 1.94 16.01
C LEU A 174 -9.64 2.59 17.07
N ARG A 175 -10.76 1.96 17.42
CA ARG A 175 -11.63 2.42 18.52
C ARG A 175 -10.87 2.44 19.84
N ALA A 176 -10.16 1.36 20.17
CA ALA A 176 -9.39 1.28 21.40
C ALA A 176 -8.28 2.34 21.45
N GLN A 177 -7.64 2.65 20.32
CA GLN A 177 -6.64 3.71 20.24
C GLN A 177 -7.25 5.08 20.46
N ALA A 178 -8.37 5.40 19.80
CA ALA A 178 -9.09 6.66 19.99
C ALA A 178 -9.49 6.89 21.47
N GLN A 179 -9.88 5.84 22.18
CA GLN A 179 -10.18 5.93 23.62
C GLN A 179 -8.93 6.20 24.48
N ARG A 180 -7.74 5.82 24.02
CA ARG A 180 -6.48 6.00 24.77
C ARG A 180 -5.90 7.39 24.62
N ASP A 181 -5.87 7.93 23.40
CA ASP A 181 -5.16 9.18 23.09
C ASP A 181 -6.07 10.35 22.66
N GLY A 182 -7.38 10.10 22.57
CA GLY A 182 -8.39 11.08 22.17
C GLY A 182 -8.33 11.50 20.70
N GLN A 183 -7.48 10.85 19.88
CA GLN A 183 -7.34 11.14 18.46
C GLN A 183 -8.42 10.43 17.64
N PRO A 184 -8.80 10.95 16.46
CA PRO A 184 -9.97 10.46 15.72
C PRO A 184 -9.71 9.17 14.92
N TRP A 185 -8.97 8.21 15.47
CA TRP A 185 -8.70 6.92 14.82
C TRP A 185 -9.98 6.14 14.52
N ASP A 186 -10.97 6.19 15.41
CA ASP A 186 -12.28 5.56 15.26
C ASP A 186 -13.10 6.16 14.10
N LYS A 187 -12.91 7.44 13.79
CA LYS A 187 -13.56 8.11 12.66
C LYS A 187 -13.06 7.66 11.30
N LEU A 188 -11.90 6.97 11.23
CA LEU A 188 -11.40 6.35 9.99
C LEU A 188 -12.27 5.17 9.53
N ILE A 189 -13.16 4.66 10.40
CA ILE A 189 -14.02 3.51 10.11
C ILE A 189 -15.23 3.98 9.30
N VAL A 190 -15.30 3.54 8.05
CA VAL A 190 -16.48 3.71 7.20
C VAL A 190 -17.41 2.52 7.40
N THR A 191 -18.69 2.80 7.65
CA THR A 191 -19.70 1.77 7.92
C THR A 191 -20.78 1.71 6.84
N LYS A 192 -21.39 0.54 6.70
CA LYS A 192 -22.60 0.29 5.90
C LYS A 192 -23.53 -0.57 6.72
N ASP A 193 -24.79 -0.15 6.83
CA ASP A 193 -25.82 -0.85 7.60
C ASP A 193 -25.37 -1.19 9.05
N GLY A 194 -24.64 -0.26 9.68
CA GLY A 194 -24.13 -0.41 11.05
C GLY A 194 -22.92 -1.35 11.22
N LYS A 195 -22.36 -1.88 10.13
CA LYS A 195 -21.17 -2.74 10.15
C LYS A 195 -19.97 -2.06 9.50
N PRO A 196 -18.73 -2.34 9.93
CA PRO A 196 -17.54 -1.91 9.22
C PRO A 196 -17.55 -2.35 7.75
N LEU A 197 -17.32 -1.41 6.84
CA LEU A 197 -17.13 -1.67 5.41
C LEU A 197 -15.65 -1.58 5.04
N ARG A 198 -14.95 -0.61 5.62
CA ARG A 198 -13.50 -0.39 5.48
C ARG A 198 -12.98 0.55 6.58
N ALA A 199 -11.68 0.52 6.81
CA ALA A 199 -10.97 1.50 7.63
C ALA A 199 -10.01 2.29 6.72
N LEU A 200 -10.18 3.61 6.62
CA LEU A 200 -9.34 4.46 5.78
C LEU A 200 -7.96 4.67 6.41
N ASN A 201 -6.94 4.81 5.57
CA ASN A 201 -5.65 5.33 6.00
C ASN A 201 -5.81 6.77 6.54
N PRO A 202 -5.05 7.18 7.58
CA PRO A 202 -5.11 8.54 8.12
C PRO A 202 -4.82 9.65 7.11
N THR A 203 -4.09 9.40 6.01
CA THR A 203 -3.93 10.37 4.90
C THR A 203 -5.26 10.77 4.26
N HIS A 204 -6.27 9.90 4.37
CA HIS A 204 -7.62 10.10 3.86
C HIS A 204 -8.62 10.55 4.93
N GLY A 205 -8.17 10.84 6.15
CA GLY A 205 -9.03 11.16 7.29
C GLY A 205 -9.98 12.33 7.06
N ASN A 206 -9.56 13.33 6.27
CA ASN A 206 -10.40 14.47 5.92
C ASN A 206 -11.69 14.09 5.17
N ALA A 207 -11.69 12.98 4.42
CA ALA A 207 -12.88 12.49 3.72
C ALA A 207 -13.99 12.02 4.70
N VAL A 208 -13.63 11.74 5.95
CA VAL A 208 -14.52 11.23 7.01
C VAL A 208 -14.50 12.10 8.27
N GLY A 209 -13.96 13.32 8.18
CA GLY A 209 -13.91 14.26 9.31
C GLY A 209 -12.94 13.85 10.44
N ALA A 210 -11.91 13.06 10.12
CA ALA A 210 -10.80 12.73 10.99
C ALA A 210 -9.58 13.61 10.64
N SER A 211 -9.31 14.64 11.44
CA SER A 211 -8.07 15.43 11.31
C SER A 211 -7.03 14.96 12.33
N PHE A 212 -5.80 14.80 11.85
CA PHE A 212 -4.62 14.49 12.66
C PHE A 212 -3.66 15.68 12.72
N ASP A 213 -4.09 16.89 12.38
CA ASP A 213 -3.23 18.07 12.38
C ASP A 213 -2.55 18.25 13.75
N GLY A 214 -1.23 18.39 13.76
CA GLY A 214 -0.48 18.55 15.02
C GLY A 214 -0.14 17.24 15.74
N TYR A 215 -0.54 16.06 15.25
CA TYR A 215 -0.37 14.79 15.95
C TYR A 215 1.09 14.34 16.12
N PHE A 216 1.91 14.43 15.06
CA PHE A 216 3.33 14.05 15.07
C PHE A 216 4.25 15.18 15.52
N GLU A 217 3.80 16.44 15.54
CA GLU A 217 4.62 17.62 15.78
C GLU A 217 5.43 17.52 17.09
N PRO A 218 4.86 17.07 18.24
CA PRO A 218 5.65 16.87 19.46
C PRO A 218 6.77 15.82 19.31
N TYR A 219 6.53 14.74 18.58
CA TYR A 219 7.55 13.73 18.29
C TYR A 219 8.62 14.28 17.34
N ILE A 220 8.21 15.03 16.33
CA ILE A 220 9.10 15.66 15.37
C ILE A 220 10.01 16.69 16.08
N ASP A 221 9.47 17.48 17.01
CA ASP A 221 10.25 18.42 17.82
C ASP A 221 11.32 17.69 18.66
N ALA A 222 10.96 16.59 19.32
CA ALA A 222 11.89 15.78 20.09
C ALA A 222 12.98 15.13 19.21
N VAL A 223 12.64 14.69 18.00
CA VAL A 223 13.61 14.19 17.02
C VAL A 223 14.59 15.28 16.61
N TRP A 224 14.10 16.50 16.39
CA TRP A 224 14.96 17.65 16.06
C TRP A 224 15.93 17.97 17.20
N GLU A 225 15.43 18.04 18.43
CA GLU A 225 16.25 18.28 19.63
C GLU A 225 17.32 17.20 19.81
N LYS A 226 16.96 15.91 19.68
CA LYS A 226 17.90 14.79 19.78
C LYS A 226 19.07 14.95 18.80
N TYR A 227 18.77 15.27 17.54
CA TYR A 227 19.78 15.33 16.49
C TYR A 227 20.50 16.69 16.36
N GLU A 228 20.23 17.66 17.22
CA GLU A 228 21.13 18.81 17.42
C GLU A 228 22.42 18.38 18.15
N ALA A 229 22.30 17.41 19.07
CA ALA A 229 23.42 16.93 19.89
C ALA A 229 24.03 15.61 19.40
N THR A 230 23.32 14.87 18.54
CA THR A 230 23.71 13.54 18.05
C THR A 230 23.52 13.42 16.54
N SER A 231 24.05 12.35 15.93
CA SER A 231 23.92 12.12 14.49
C SER A 231 23.00 10.93 14.22
N VAL A 232 21.99 11.14 13.37
CA VAL A 232 21.29 10.03 12.67
C VAL A 232 22.24 9.43 11.63
N GLN A 233 22.09 8.14 11.34
CA GLN A 233 22.81 7.40 10.30
C GLN A 233 21.80 6.83 9.32
N ILE A 234 21.80 7.31 8.07
CA ILE A 234 20.92 6.81 7.02
C ILE A 234 21.73 5.94 6.07
N ASN A 235 21.52 4.63 6.12
CA ASN A 235 21.93 3.73 5.05
C ASN A 235 21.01 3.94 3.84
N THR A 236 21.56 4.56 2.79
CA THR A 236 20.81 4.82 1.55
C THR A 236 20.54 3.55 0.74
N GLN A 237 21.25 2.45 1.04
CA GLN A 237 21.22 1.18 0.29
C GLN A 237 21.46 1.41 -1.22
N ALA A 238 22.26 2.44 -1.51
CA ALA A 238 22.62 2.90 -2.83
C ALA A 238 24.09 3.33 -2.82
N ALA A 239 24.59 3.84 -3.95
CA ALA A 239 25.99 4.24 -4.10
C ALA A 239 26.53 5.18 -3.00
N PRO A 240 25.75 6.12 -2.42
CA PRO A 240 26.23 6.97 -1.32
C PRO A 240 26.53 6.24 0.00
N GLY A 241 26.05 5.00 0.19
CA GLY A 241 26.27 4.22 1.41
C GLY A 241 25.55 4.80 2.63
N VAL A 242 26.21 4.76 3.79
CA VAL A 242 25.69 5.29 5.07
C VAL A 242 26.08 6.75 5.22
N LEU A 243 25.08 7.61 5.41
CA LEU A 243 25.25 9.06 5.52
C LEU A 243 24.87 9.53 6.93
N PRO A 244 25.79 10.20 7.66
CA PRO A 244 25.45 10.85 8.91
C PRO A 244 24.59 12.09 8.64
N GLY A 245 23.73 12.44 9.60
CA GLY A 245 23.05 13.72 9.60
C GLY A 245 22.81 14.29 10.98
N THR A 246 22.82 15.62 11.03
CA THR A 246 22.70 16.43 12.25
C THR A 246 21.80 17.63 11.98
N VAL A 247 21.04 18.04 12.98
CA VAL A 247 20.26 19.28 12.93
C VAL A 247 21.18 20.45 13.20
N HIS A 248 21.16 21.44 12.31
CA HIS A 248 21.94 22.66 12.48
C HIS A 248 21.15 23.71 13.25
N PRO A 249 21.66 24.23 14.39
CA PRO A 249 20.87 25.06 15.29
C PRO A 249 20.47 26.42 14.68
N TRP A 250 21.22 26.92 13.69
CA TRP A 250 21.03 28.25 13.10
C TRP A 250 19.92 28.30 12.04
N ASN A 251 19.61 27.21 11.35
CA ASN A 251 18.54 27.14 10.35
C ASN A 251 17.51 26.05 10.64
N GLN A 252 17.68 25.26 11.71
CA GLN A 252 16.79 24.18 12.11
C GLN A 252 16.58 23.14 10.99
N GLN A 253 17.58 22.95 10.13
CA GLN A 253 17.57 21.92 9.09
C GLN A 253 18.38 20.70 9.52
N LEU A 254 17.81 19.52 9.30
CA LEU A 254 18.53 18.26 9.34
C LEU A 254 19.33 18.13 8.03
N ILE A 255 20.66 18.11 8.12
CA ILE A 255 21.53 17.94 6.95
C ILE A 255 22.04 16.50 6.93
N ILE A 256 21.68 15.71 5.91
CA ILE A 256 22.14 14.32 5.72
C ILE A 256 22.87 14.24 4.39
N GLY A 257 24.16 13.89 4.40
CA GLY A 257 24.96 13.79 3.17
C GLY A 257 24.97 15.08 2.32
N GLY A 258 24.94 16.25 2.97
CA GLY A 258 24.87 17.56 2.32
C GLY A 258 23.47 17.97 1.84
N GLN A 259 22.45 17.13 2.01
CA GLN A 259 21.07 17.42 1.61
C GLN A 259 20.26 17.99 2.78
N PRO A 260 19.60 19.15 2.62
CA PRO A 260 18.78 19.73 3.67
C PRO A 260 17.38 19.14 3.75
N PHE A 261 16.93 18.83 4.97
CA PHE A 261 15.57 18.43 5.29
C PHE A 261 15.00 19.40 6.32
N SER A 262 13.92 20.09 5.95
CA SER A 262 13.14 20.90 6.88
C SER A 262 12.39 19.99 7.85
N LYS A 263 11.97 20.56 8.99
CA LYS A 263 11.05 19.89 9.91
C LYS A 263 9.76 19.49 9.17
N PRO A 264 9.37 18.20 9.17
CA PRO A 264 8.11 17.77 8.55
C PRO A 264 6.91 18.21 9.40
N THR A 265 5.73 18.15 8.79
CA THR A 265 4.42 18.22 9.46
C THR A 265 3.82 16.82 9.60
N THR A 266 2.72 16.69 10.34
CA THR A 266 1.94 15.43 10.35
C THR A 266 1.55 14.98 8.94
N ALA A 267 1.13 15.91 8.07
CA ALA A 267 0.74 15.59 6.71
C ALA A 267 1.93 15.03 5.89
N ASP A 268 3.13 15.61 6.06
CA ASP A 268 4.35 15.12 5.40
C ASP A 268 4.70 13.70 5.87
N VAL A 269 4.64 13.44 7.20
CA VAL A 269 4.91 12.11 7.77
C VAL A 269 3.93 11.08 7.23
N LEU A 270 2.63 11.31 7.38
CA LEU A 270 1.60 10.36 6.95
C LEU A 270 1.61 10.14 5.43
N GLY A 271 1.79 11.22 4.65
CA GLY A 271 1.74 11.18 3.19
C GLY A 271 3.03 10.71 2.52
N CYS A 272 4.19 10.85 3.19
CA CYS A 272 5.51 10.48 2.69
C CYS A 272 5.90 11.12 1.33
N ASN A 273 5.25 12.22 0.92
CA ASN A 273 5.38 12.75 -0.45
C ASN A 273 5.42 14.28 -0.57
N SER A 274 5.33 14.99 0.56
CA SER A 274 5.29 16.45 0.64
C SER A 274 6.40 16.99 1.53
N GLY A 275 6.59 18.32 1.52
CA GLY A 275 7.57 19.00 2.36
C GLY A 275 8.99 18.43 2.18
N PRO A 276 9.64 17.97 3.26
CA PRO A 276 10.99 17.41 3.18
C PRO A 276 11.07 16.07 2.41
N PHE A 277 9.94 15.44 2.10
CA PHE A 277 9.86 14.15 1.39
C PHE A 277 9.50 14.28 -0.09
N THR A 278 9.45 15.50 -0.63
CA THR A 278 9.32 15.69 -2.09
C THR A 278 10.62 15.29 -2.81
N THR A 279 10.49 14.40 -3.79
CA THR A 279 11.58 13.96 -4.66
C THR A 279 11.97 15.05 -5.67
N GLY A 280 13.22 15.00 -6.13
CA GLY A 280 13.77 15.99 -7.05
C GLY A 280 14.84 15.42 -7.96
N PRO A 281 15.67 16.27 -8.60
CA PRO A 281 16.73 15.81 -9.50
C PRO A 281 17.92 15.16 -8.76
N ASP A 282 18.04 15.36 -7.45
CA ASP A 282 19.18 14.86 -6.65
C ASP A 282 18.97 13.40 -6.22
N ALA A 283 19.82 12.51 -6.75
CA ALA A 283 19.73 11.07 -6.49
C ALA A 283 20.04 10.71 -5.02
N THR A 284 20.93 11.44 -4.36
CA THR A 284 21.26 11.20 -2.94
C THR A 284 20.06 11.54 -2.06
N ARG A 285 19.43 12.70 -2.31
CA ARG A 285 18.18 13.08 -1.64
C ARG A 285 17.10 12.02 -1.82
N ASN A 286 16.87 11.59 -3.06
CA ASN A 286 15.86 10.58 -3.39
C ASN A 286 16.14 9.23 -2.73
N ALA A 287 17.40 8.89 -2.47
CA ALA A 287 17.77 7.67 -1.75
C ALA A 287 17.55 7.80 -0.22
N ILE A 288 17.69 9.00 0.35
CA ILE A 288 17.45 9.27 1.78
C ILE A 288 15.96 9.29 2.12
N ILE A 289 15.13 9.93 1.28
CA ILE A 289 13.72 10.21 1.56
C ILE A 289 12.93 8.98 2.08
N PRO A 290 12.95 7.82 1.41
CA PRO A 290 12.18 6.66 1.87
C PRO A 290 12.55 6.22 3.29
N ARG A 291 13.86 6.23 3.60
CA ARG A 291 14.37 5.78 4.91
C ARG A 291 13.97 6.72 6.02
N LEU A 292 14.10 8.02 5.77
CA LEU A 292 13.73 9.04 6.76
C LEU A 292 12.21 9.04 6.98
N ALA A 293 11.41 9.02 5.91
CA ALA A 293 9.94 8.99 5.99
C ALA A 293 9.43 7.74 6.72
N ALA A 294 9.96 6.55 6.41
CA ALA A 294 9.60 5.32 7.11
C ALA A 294 9.96 5.36 8.59
N ALA A 295 11.11 5.93 8.95
CA ALA A 295 11.52 6.08 10.35
C ALA A 295 10.62 7.05 11.14
N PHE A 296 10.08 8.10 10.49
CA PHE A 296 9.04 8.95 11.09
C PHE A 296 7.72 8.19 11.28
N CYS A 297 7.20 7.54 10.23
CA CYS A 297 5.96 6.76 10.30
C CYS A 297 5.98 5.73 11.43
N ARG A 298 7.11 5.03 11.57
CA ARG A 298 7.34 3.98 12.57
C ARG A 298 7.73 4.51 13.96
N SER A 299 7.80 5.83 14.14
CA SER A 299 8.28 6.49 15.36
C SER A 299 9.63 5.96 15.86
N ALA A 300 10.57 5.65 14.97
CA ALA A 300 11.80 4.92 15.29
C ALA A 300 13.03 5.82 15.56
N LEU A 301 12.98 7.11 15.21
CA LEU A 301 14.13 8.03 15.27
C LEU A 301 14.55 8.37 16.71
N LEU A 302 13.63 8.27 17.68
CA LEU A 302 13.98 8.39 19.08
C LEU A 302 14.55 7.10 19.67
N GLU A 303 14.20 5.94 19.10
CA GLU A 303 14.59 4.61 19.59
C GLU A 303 16.01 4.21 19.17
N THR A 304 16.46 4.67 18.00
CA THR A 304 17.80 4.36 17.49
C THR A 304 18.31 5.47 16.56
N GLU A 305 19.61 5.51 16.33
CA GLU A 305 20.25 6.42 15.37
C GLU A 305 20.44 5.78 14.00
N GLN A 306 20.30 4.45 13.85
CA GLN A 306 20.60 3.74 12.61
C GLN A 306 19.32 3.42 11.84
N HIS A 307 19.21 3.95 10.61
CA HIS A 307 18.06 3.70 9.74
C HIS A 307 18.47 3.23 8.33
N PRO A 308 17.71 2.31 7.71
CA PRO A 308 16.51 1.65 8.23
C PRO A 308 16.79 0.81 9.49
N SER A 309 15.89 0.89 10.47
CA SER A 309 16.02 0.17 11.73
C SER A 309 15.22 -1.15 11.69
N PRO A 310 15.53 -2.12 12.55
CA PRO A 310 14.83 -3.40 12.57
C PRO A 310 13.45 -3.31 13.30
N PRO A 311 12.52 -4.26 13.06
CA PRO A 311 11.12 -4.15 13.49
C PRO A 311 10.88 -3.96 15.00
N GLU A 312 11.79 -4.44 15.85
CA GLU A 312 11.71 -4.27 17.30
C GLU A 312 11.74 -2.81 17.77
N THR A 313 12.20 -1.89 16.91
CA THR A 313 12.22 -0.44 17.16
C THR A 313 10.92 0.26 16.75
N PHE A 314 10.03 -0.41 16.03
CA PHE A 314 8.86 0.23 15.46
C PHE A 314 7.76 0.43 16.51
N TRP A 315 7.00 1.51 16.32
CA TRP A 315 5.74 1.80 17.03
C TRP A 315 5.87 1.94 18.55
N LYS A 316 7.07 2.26 19.06
CA LYS A 316 7.35 2.41 20.50
C LYS A 316 6.97 3.78 21.06
N GLY A 317 6.99 4.82 20.22
CA GLY A 317 6.66 6.17 20.63
C GLY A 317 5.17 6.34 20.91
N GLU A 318 4.84 7.24 21.86
CA GLU A 318 3.45 7.62 22.14
C GLU A 318 2.74 8.19 20.90
N ARG A 319 3.49 8.88 20.02
CA ARG A 319 3.01 9.36 18.73
C ARG A 319 3.62 8.52 17.63
N THR A 320 2.80 7.68 17.03
CA THR A 320 3.18 6.81 15.92
C THR A 320 2.01 6.61 14.95
N ASN A 321 2.25 6.04 13.76
CA ASN A 321 1.17 5.74 12.83
C ASN A 321 0.40 4.51 13.35
N HIS A 322 -0.60 4.74 14.20
CA HIS A 322 -1.35 3.67 14.84
C HIS A 322 -2.21 2.86 13.88
N TYR A 323 -2.67 3.46 12.78
CA TYR A 323 -3.31 2.69 11.70
C TYR A 323 -2.35 1.62 11.17
N ALA A 324 -1.12 2.00 10.81
CA ALA A 324 -0.13 1.04 10.33
C ALA A 324 0.21 -0.01 11.40
N ARG A 325 0.50 0.41 12.64
CA ARG A 325 0.76 -0.50 13.77
C ARG A 325 -0.32 -1.59 13.90
N ILE A 326 -1.59 -1.17 13.92
CA ILE A 326 -2.73 -2.09 14.07
C ILE A 326 -2.87 -3.01 12.85
N VAL A 327 -2.68 -2.49 11.64
CA VAL A 327 -2.73 -3.31 10.41
C VAL A 327 -1.66 -4.40 10.46
N HIS A 328 -0.41 -4.08 10.82
CA HIS A 328 0.64 -5.09 10.99
C HIS A 328 0.28 -6.12 12.07
N GLU A 329 -0.20 -5.68 13.24
CA GLU A 329 -0.61 -6.58 14.34
C GLU A 329 -1.72 -7.57 13.95
N VAL A 330 -2.62 -7.16 13.04
CA VAL A 330 -3.73 -8.00 12.59
C VAL A 330 -3.36 -8.94 11.43
N ASN A 331 -2.34 -8.58 10.64
CA ASN A 331 -1.85 -9.49 9.60
C ASN A 331 -1.22 -10.73 10.23
N ARG A 332 -1.55 -11.92 9.68
CA ARG A 332 -1.18 -13.21 10.29
C ARG A 332 0.32 -13.45 10.38
N ASP A 333 1.07 -12.86 9.47
CA ASP A 333 2.52 -12.91 9.39
C ASP A 333 3.20 -11.60 9.83
N GLY A 334 2.43 -10.66 10.40
CA GLY A 334 2.91 -9.34 10.79
C GLY A 334 3.21 -8.39 9.62
N LYS A 335 2.99 -8.81 8.38
CA LYS A 335 3.36 -8.04 7.18
C LYS A 335 2.19 -7.26 6.61
N GLY A 336 2.43 -6.04 6.16
CA GLY A 336 1.44 -5.20 5.51
C GLY A 336 2.08 -3.98 4.86
N TYR A 337 1.46 -3.48 3.80
CA TYR A 337 1.90 -2.24 3.15
C TYR A 337 0.93 -1.13 3.57
N ALA A 338 1.15 -0.55 4.76
CA ALA A 338 0.19 0.36 5.39
C ALA A 338 0.54 1.85 5.22
N PHE A 339 1.71 2.17 4.68
CA PHE A 339 2.11 3.51 4.25
C PHE A 339 3.10 3.42 3.07
N ALA A 340 3.37 4.53 2.39
CA ALA A 340 4.04 4.54 1.07
C ALA A 340 5.46 3.96 1.02
N TYR A 341 6.15 3.84 2.16
CA TYR A 341 7.52 3.34 2.26
C TYR A 341 7.66 2.19 3.26
N ASP A 342 6.61 1.37 3.40
CA ASP A 342 6.62 0.22 4.33
C ASP A 342 7.60 -0.90 3.90
N ASP A 343 8.05 -0.87 2.66
CA ASP A 343 9.08 -1.75 2.09
C ASP A 343 10.51 -1.38 2.49
N VAL A 344 10.70 -0.25 3.17
CA VAL A 344 11.99 0.12 3.74
C VAL A 344 12.35 -0.85 4.87
N GLN A 345 13.49 -1.51 4.74
CA GLN A 345 14.02 -2.48 5.71
C GLN A 345 15.55 -2.41 5.74
N PRO A 346 16.20 -2.83 6.84
CA PRO A 346 17.65 -2.97 6.89
C PRO A 346 18.15 -3.92 5.78
N ASP A 347 19.42 -3.79 5.39
CA ASP A 347 20.06 -4.77 4.52
C ASP A 347 19.98 -6.16 5.16
N GLU A 348 19.57 -7.17 4.38
CA GLU A 348 19.31 -8.54 4.86
C GLU A 348 18.24 -8.65 5.96
N GLY A 349 17.50 -7.57 6.24
CA GLY A 349 16.44 -7.53 7.24
C GLY A 349 15.15 -8.23 6.78
N GLU A 350 14.26 -8.48 7.73
CA GLU A 350 12.95 -9.08 7.45
C GLU A 350 12.04 -8.09 6.69
N ASP A 351 11.42 -8.54 5.59
CA ASP A 351 10.40 -7.77 4.90
C ASP A 351 9.14 -7.64 5.75
N GLN A 352 8.71 -6.40 5.98
CA GLN A 352 7.47 -6.08 6.67
C GLN A 352 6.35 -5.66 5.71
N SER A 353 6.65 -5.40 4.44
CA SER A 353 5.69 -4.79 3.50
C SER A 353 4.64 -5.76 2.95
N GLY A 354 4.87 -7.08 3.08
CA GLY A 354 3.96 -8.07 2.52
C GLY A 354 4.10 -8.19 1.01
N LYS A 355 5.35 -8.12 0.53
CA LYS A 355 5.68 -8.32 -0.88
C LYS A 355 6.12 -9.75 -1.17
N VAL A 356 5.97 -10.14 -2.43
CA VAL A 356 6.62 -11.30 -3.06
C VAL A 356 7.26 -10.85 -4.36
N ASN A 357 8.45 -11.34 -4.66
CA ASN A 357 9.11 -11.01 -5.93
C ASN A 357 10.04 -12.12 -6.43
N ASP A 358 10.13 -12.30 -7.74
CA ASP A 358 11.01 -13.30 -8.34
C ASP A 358 11.36 -12.94 -9.79
N GLY A 359 12.62 -13.14 -10.16
CA GLY A 359 13.14 -12.89 -11.51
C GLY A 359 12.89 -14.02 -12.53
N ASN A 360 12.24 -15.10 -12.12
CA ASN A 360 11.84 -16.22 -12.96
C ASN A 360 10.59 -16.94 -12.39
N PRO A 361 9.46 -16.23 -12.26
CA PRO A 361 8.26 -16.75 -11.61
C PRO A 361 7.67 -17.90 -12.44
N ARG A 362 7.16 -18.91 -11.74
CA ARG A 362 6.43 -20.04 -12.33
C ARG A 362 4.93 -19.84 -12.20
N LEU A 363 4.45 -19.51 -11.01
CA LEU A 363 3.04 -19.32 -10.71
C LEU A 363 2.90 -18.28 -9.60
N TRP A 364 2.05 -17.29 -9.86
CA TRP A 364 1.59 -16.38 -8.82
C TRP A 364 0.15 -16.73 -8.47
N THR A 365 -0.07 -17.09 -7.22
CA THR A 365 -1.40 -17.39 -6.68
C THR A 365 -1.84 -16.26 -5.77
N VAL A 366 -3.03 -15.72 -6.04
CA VAL A 366 -3.68 -14.69 -5.23
C VAL A 366 -4.94 -15.28 -4.64
N THR A 367 -4.95 -15.35 -3.32
CA THR A 367 -6.04 -15.96 -2.56
C THR A 367 -6.86 -14.88 -1.90
N VAL A 368 -8.19 -14.96 -2.05
CA VAL A 368 -9.14 -14.00 -1.51
C VAL A 368 -9.99 -14.68 -0.46
N GLY A 369 -10.02 -14.12 0.75
CA GLY A 369 -10.72 -14.70 1.90
C GLY A 369 -9.75 -15.33 2.88
N GLY A 370 -9.73 -14.82 4.11
CA GLY A 370 -8.80 -15.20 5.16
C GLY A 370 -9.22 -16.47 5.92
N ARG A 371 -9.68 -17.50 5.22
CA ARG A 371 -10.13 -18.77 5.82
C ARG A 371 -9.05 -19.83 5.81
#